data_AF-A0A8H7T7M4-F1
#
_entry.id   AF-A0A8H7T7M4-F1
#
_cell.length_a   1.000
_cell.length_b   1.000
_cell.length_c   1.000
_cell.angle_alpha   90.00
_cell.angle_beta   90.00
_cell.angle_gamma   90.00
#
_symmetry.space_group_name_H-M   'P 1'
#
loop_
_entity.id
_entity.type
_entity.pdbx_description
1 polymer ?
#
loop_
_entity_poly.entity_id
_entity_poly.type
_entity_poly.pdbx_seq_one_letter_code
_entity_poly.pdbx_strand_id
1 'polypeptide(L)'
;MGTQLSANSPVLISLVVLLILIICIICGMWFYRLYNTRGFHLTDFERLSKEARSLSQETSFIRKDIESDDSSAPSLKVSNMEYITSAEELDCGIRIALSAWEDIMQPDEGDALDEEGGVGGSRIDRKGERMLRQRRRSHGRYVIGLMREKAMEGVERRKELSRGLQAMHLDVLSRVVLIRERL
;
A
#
# COMPACT_ATOMS: atom_id res chain seq x y z
N MET A 1 24.61 6.69 66.89
CA MET A 1 23.71 6.54 65.72
C MET A 1 24.15 7.58 64.69
N GLY A 2 24.94 7.19 63.70
CA GLY A 2 25.44 8.10 62.66
C GLY A 2 24.98 7.57 61.30
N THR A 3 24.00 8.23 60.71
CA THR A 3 23.49 7.93 59.37
C THR A 3 24.49 8.42 58.32
N GLN A 4 25.35 7.53 57.84
CA GLN A 4 26.21 7.77 56.66
C GLN A 4 25.37 7.73 55.36
N LEU A 5 24.60 8.78 55.09
CA LEU A 5 23.80 8.88 53.85
C LEU A 5 24.25 9.97 52.86
N SER A 6 25.29 10.76 53.14
CA SER A 6 25.42 12.06 52.46
C SER A 6 26.61 12.32 51.53
N ALA A 7 27.34 11.29 51.07
CA ALA A 7 28.41 11.50 50.06
C ALA A 7 28.06 10.92 48.67
N ASN A 8 27.30 9.81 48.63
CA ASN A 8 27.02 9.10 47.38
C ASN A 8 25.67 9.48 46.74
N SER A 9 24.82 10.21 47.46
CA SER A 9 23.48 10.60 47.02
C SER A 9 23.46 11.45 45.72
N PRO A 10 24.25 12.53 45.57
CA PRO A 10 24.21 13.34 44.35
C PRO A 10 24.79 12.62 43.13
N VAL A 11 25.79 11.75 43.33
CA VAL A 11 26.38 10.93 42.27
C VAL A 11 25.40 9.86 41.79
N LEU A 12 24.69 9.21 42.72
CA LEU A 12 23.64 8.25 42.39
C LEU A 12 22.46 8.91 41.67
N ILE A 13 22.03 10.09 42.11
CA ILE A 13 20.98 10.86 41.44
C ILE A 13 21.41 11.25 40.02
N SER A 14 22.65 11.73 39.86
CA SER A 14 23.21 12.06 38.54
C SER A 14 23.27 10.85 37.61
N LEU A 15 23.66 9.69 38.13
CA LEU A 15 23.70 8.43 37.38
C LEU A 15 22.30 7.94 36.97
N VAL A 16 21.30 8.08 37.84
CA VAL A 16 19.91 7.74 37.54
C VAL A 16 19.34 8.66 36.45
N VAL A 17 19.59 9.97 36.53
CA VAL A 17 19.16 10.94 35.50
C VAL A 17 19.81 10.63 34.15
N LEU A 18 21.11 10.31 34.14
CA LEU A 18 21.83 9.92 32.93
C LEU A 18 21.23 8.64 32.30
N LEU A 19 20.92 7.63 33.11
CA LEU A 19 20.29 6.39 32.65
C LEU A 19 18.91 6.63 32.03
N ILE A 20 18.07 7.45 32.69
CA ILE A 20 16.76 7.83 32.15
C ILE A 20 16.93 8.53 30.80
N LEU A 21 17.88 9.46 30.70
CA LEU A 21 18.14 10.21 29.47
C LEU A 21 18.62 9.29 28.33
N ILE A 22 19.50 8.33 28.63
CA ILE A 22 19.94 7.30 27.67
C ILE A 22 18.75 6.45 27.20
N ILE A 23 17.90 5.99 28.12
CA ILE A 23 16.70 5.21 27.79
C ILE A 23 15.75 6.04 26.91
N CYS A 24 15.53 7.32 27.24
CA CYS A 24 14.70 8.21 26.43
C CYS A 24 15.25 8.40 25.02
N ILE A 25 16.57 8.57 24.85
CA ILE A 25 17.20 8.67 23.52
C ILE A 25 17.02 7.37 22.73
N ILE A 26 17.28 6.22 23.36
CA ILE A 26 17.14 4.91 22.72
C ILE A 26 15.68 4.70 22.30
N CYS A 27 14.73 4.87 23.21
CA CYS A 27 13.30 4.76 22.92
C CYS A 27 12.89 5.75 21.81
N GLY A 28 13.32 7.01 21.87
CA GLY A 28 13.04 8.02 20.85
C GLY A 28 13.56 7.62 19.46
N MET A 29 14.78 7.06 19.38
CA MET A 29 15.33 6.52 18.13
C MET A 29 14.52 5.34 17.59
N TRP A 30 14.08 4.42 18.48
CA TRP A 30 13.24 3.28 18.08
C TRP A 30 11.87 3.73 17.59
N PHE A 31 11.20 4.64 18.30
CA PHE A 31 9.93 5.23 17.88
C PHE A 31 10.06 5.97 16.56
N TYR A 32 11.09 6.81 16.41
CA TYR A 32 11.37 7.51 15.15
C TYR A 32 11.54 6.55 13.99
N ARG A 33 12.33 5.48 14.19
CA ARG A 33 12.57 4.46 13.17
C ARG A 33 11.28 3.72 12.81
N LEU A 34 10.47 3.32 13.80
CA LEU A 34 9.21 2.60 13.59
C LEU A 34 8.20 3.48 12.82
N TYR A 35 8.06 4.74 13.23
CA TYR A 35 7.10 5.68 12.64
C TYR A 35 7.46 6.04 11.19
N ASN A 36 8.74 6.32 10.91
CA ASN A 36 9.17 6.72 9.57
C ASN A 36 9.17 5.57 8.56
N THR A 37 9.33 4.31 9.00
CA THR A 37 9.42 3.16 8.08
C THR A 37 8.17 2.29 8.02
N ARG A 38 7.36 2.21 9.08
CA ARG A 38 6.09 1.47 9.05
C ARG A 38 4.89 2.42 8.93
N GLY A 39 4.85 3.51 9.72
CA GLY A 39 3.71 4.42 9.74
C GLY A 39 3.46 5.13 8.40
N PHE A 40 4.48 5.78 7.84
CA PHE A 40 4.37 6.50 6.57
C PHE A 40 3.90 5.62 5.40
N HIS A 41 4.42 4.40 5.36
CA HIS A 41 4.10 3.44 4.33
C HIS A 41 2.67 2.88 4.45
N LEU A 42 2.19 2.65 5.68
CA LEU A 42 0.82 2.18 5.91
C LEU A 42 -0.22 3.25 5.58
N THR A 43 0.03 4.51 5.92
CA THR A 43 -0.91 5.61 5.60
C THR A 43 -1.02 5.85 4.11
N ASP A 44 0.10 5.79 3.38
CA ASP A 44 0.09 5.93 1.93
C ASP A 44 -0.60 4.76 1.24
N PHE A 45 -0.36 3.55 1.74
CA PHE A 45 -1.02 2.35 1.27
C PHE A 45 -2.54 2.45 1.46
N GLU A 46 -3.00 2.82 2.66
CA GLU A 46 -4.42 2.96 2.96
C GLU A 46 -5.08 4.01 2.05
N ARG A 47 -4.43 5.17 1.88
CA ARG A 47 -4.91 6.22 0.96
C ARG A 47 -5.05 5.69 -0.48
N LEU A 48 -4.01 5.06 -1.02
CA LEU A 48 -4.02 4.54 -2.39
C LEU A 48 -5.02 3.40 -2.55
N SER A 49 -5.17 2.54 -1.55
CA SER A 49 -6.17 1.47 -1.55
C SER A 49 -7.60 2.01 -1.60
N LYS A 50 -7.87 3.10 -0.86
CA LYS A 50 -9.17 3.76 -0.86
C LYS A 50 -9.47 4.43 -2.19
N GLU A 51 -8.49 5.12 -2.77
CA GLU A 51 -8.60 5.73 -4.09
C GLU A 51 -8.86 4.68 -5.18
N ALA A 52 -8.09 3.58 -5.18
CA ALA A 52 -8.27 2.48 -6.11
C ALA A 52 -9.66 1.83 -6.01
N ARG A 53 -10.17 1.62 -4.78
CA ARG A 53 -11.53 1.10 -4.57
C ARG A 53 -12.59 2.04 -5.12
N SER A 54 -12.45 3.35 -4.90
CA SER A 54 -13.38 4.34 -5.43
C SER A 54 -13.43 4.35 -6.95
N LEU A 55 -12.26 4.30 -7.61
CA LEU A 55 -12.15 4.26 -9.07
C LEU A 55 -12.74 2.97 -9.65
N SER A 56 -12.48 1.83 -9.00
CA SER A 56 -13.05 0.54 -9.42
C SER A 56 -14.57 0.50 -9.24
N GLN A 57 -15.10 1.09 -8.17
CA GLN A 57 -16.55 1.23 -7.97
C GLN A 57 -17.18 2.10 -9.07
N GLU A 58 -16.57 3.23 -9.42
CA GLU A 58 -16.99 4.07 -10.54
C GLU A 58 -17.04 3.27 -11.85
N THR A 59 -15.99 2.51 -12.19
CA THR A 59 -15.96 1.64 -13.38
C THR A 59 -17.14 0.67 -13.37
N SER A 60 -17.37 -0.01 -12.24
CA SER A 60 -18.43 -1.02 -12.11
C SER A 60 -19.84 -0.44 -12.22
N PHE A 61 -20.04 0.78 -11.76
CA PHE A 61 -21.31 1.49 -11.83
C PHE A 61 -21.59 1.89 -13.28
N ILE A 62 -20.64 2.57 -13.92
CA ILE A 62 -20.75 3.03 -15.31
C ILE A 62 -20.96 1.84 -16.26
N ARG A 63 -20.27 0.73 -16.01
CA ARG A 63 -20.45 -0.51 -16.78
C ARG A 63 -21.89 -1.01 -16.75
N LYS A 64 -22.53 -1.07 -15.58
CA LYS A 64 -23.93 -1.53 -15.45
C LYS A 64 -24.89 -0.62 -16.23
N ASP A 65 -24.65 0.68 -16.21
CA ASP A 65 -25.49 1.64 -16.91
C ASP A 65 -25.32 1.56 -18.43
N ILE A 66 -24.11 1.25 -18.92
CA ILE A 66 -23.84 1.02 -20.34
C ILE A 66 -24.37 -0.35 -20.81
N GLU A 67 -24.25 -1.38 -19.98
CA GLU A 67 -24.80 -2.71 -20.30
C GLU A 67 -26.32 -2.68 -20.40
N SER A 68 -26.98 -1.92 -19.51
CA SER A 68 -28.45 -1.75 -19.48
C SER A 68 -28.98 -0.71 -20.48
N ASP A 69 -28.11 0.05 -21.15
CA ASP A 69 -28.52 0.94 -22.22
C ASP A 69 -28.81 0.15 -23.51
N ASP A 70 -30.10 0.04 -23.83
CA ASP A 70 -30.61 -0.54 -25.08
C ASP A 70 -30.87 0.51 -26.17
N SER A 71 -30.65 1.80 -25.87
CA SER A 71 -30.92 2.91 -26.79
C SER A 71 -29.76 3.25 -27.73
N SER A 72 -28.55 2.80 -27.40
CA SER A 72 -27.35 3.07 -28.18
C SER A 72 -27.21 2.15 -29.40
N ALA A 73 -26.59 2.69 -30.46
CA ALA A 73 -26.21 1.90 -31.62
C ALA A 73 -25.17 0.82 -31.21
N PRO A 74 -25.23 -0.40 -31.77
CA PRO A 74 -24.32 -1.49 -31.39
C PRO A 74 -22.83 -1.13 -31.48
N SER A 75 -22.43 -0.32 -32.47
CA SER A 75 -21.05 0.16 -32.63
C SER A 75 -20.58 1.08 -31.51
N LEU A 76 -21.47 1.97 -31.00
CA LEU A 76 -21.18 2.82 -29.85
C LEU A 76 -21.07 1.99 -28.57
N LYS A 77 -21.93 0.98 -28.40
CA LYS A 77 -21.87 0.08 -27.24
C LYS A 77 -20.56 -0.70 -27.18
N VAL A 78 -20.06 -1.17 -28.33
CA VAL A 78 -18.73 -1.83 -28.42
C VAL A 78 -17.60 -0.86 -28.05
N SER A 79 -17.60 0.35 -28.61
CA SER A 79 -16.56 1.36 -28.31
C SER A 79 -16.56 1.77 -26.84
N ASN A 80 -17.74 1.95 -26.25
CA ASN A 80 -17.90 2.27 -24.83
C ASN A 80 -17.38 1.13 -23.94
N MET A 81 -17.67 -0.12 -24.32
CA MET A 81 -17.19 -1.29 -23.59
C MET A 81 -15.66 -1.44 -23.65
N GLU A 82 -15.04 -1.20 -24.81
CA GLU A 82 -13.57 -1.22 -24.96
C GLU A 82 -12.89 -0.19 -24.04
N TYR A 83 -13.49 0.98 -23.92
CA TYR A 83 -13.01 2.03 -23.02
C TYR A 83 -13.16 1.64 -21.55
N ILE A 84 -14.26 0.96 -21.18
CA ILE A 84 -14.44 0.37 -19.85
C ILE A 84 -13.38 -0.71 -19.58
N THR A 85 -13.14 -1.61 -20.54
CA THR A 85 -12.13 -2.67 -20.39
C THR A 85 -10.74 -2.08 -20.15
N SER A 86 -10.38 -1.01 -20.86
CA SER A 86 -9.12 -0.28 -20.63
C SER A 86 -9.00 0.27 -19.20
N ALA A 87 -10.12 0.71 -18.61
CA ALA A 87 -10.16 1.14 -17.22
C ALA A 87 -10.07 -0.04 -16.23
N GLU A 88 -10.74 -1.16 -16.52
CA GLU A 88 -10.65 -2.40 -15.72
C GLU A 88 -9.23 -2.98 -15.70
N GLU A 89 -8.50 -2.90 -16.82
CA GLU A 89 -7.09 -3.32 -16.91
C GLU A 89 -6.20 -2.50 -15.98
N LEU A 90 -6.39 -1.18 -15.92
CA LEU A 90 -5.68 -0.32 -14.97
C LEU A 90 -6.07 -0.61 -13.53
N ASP A 91 -7.36 -0.80 -13.25
CA ASP A 91 -7.85 -1.17 -11.92
C ASP A 91 -7.21 -2.49 -11.44
N CYS A 92 -7.04 -3.46 -12.36
CA CYS A 92 -6.33 -4.71 -12.12
C CYS A 92 -4.84 -4.48 -11.81
N GLY A 93 -4.15 -3.66 -12.60
CA GLY A 93 -2.75 -3.32 -12.38
C GLY A 93 -2.51 -2.63 -11.03
N ILE A 94 -3.38 -1.70 -10.64
CA ILE A 94 -3.32 -1.03 -9.34
C ILE A 94 -3.51 -2.03 -8.20
N ARG A 95 -4.50 -2.93 -8.32
CA ARG A 95 -4.74 -3.99 -7.33
C ARG A 95 -3.54 -4.91 -7.16
N ILE A 96 -2.92 -5.35 -8.25
CA ILE A 96 -1.72 -6.20 -8.19
C ILE A 96 -0.58 -5.48 -7.47
N ALA A 97 -0.34 -4.21 -7.80
CA ALA A 97 0.69 -3.41 -7.15
C ALA A 97 0.42 -3.21 -5.65
N LEU A 98 -0.84 -2.95 -5.27
CA LEU A 98 -1.23 -2.85 -3.87
C LEU A 98 -1.09 -4.18 -3.13
N SER A 99 -1.60 -5.29 -3.68
CA SER A 99 -1.46 -6.60 -3.04
C SER A 99 0.01 -7.00 -2.87
N ALA A 100 0.85 -6.80 -3.89
CA ALA A 100 2.28 -7.05 -3.78
C ALA A 100 2.96 -6.17 -2.73
N TRP A 101 2.52 -4.92 -2.58
CA TRP A 101 3.00 -4.04 -1.52
C TRP A 101 2.57 -4.56 -0.14
N GLU A 102 1.31 -4.92 0.04
CA GLU A 102 0.77 -5.49 1.29
C GLU A 102 1.52 -6.76 1.73
N ASP A 103 1.72 -7.70 0.80
CA ASP A 103 2.43 -8.96 1.03
C ASP A 103 3.87 -8.73 1.53
N ILE A 104 4.58 -7.74 0.96
CA ILE A 104 5.96 -7.44 1.36
C ILE A 104 6.02 -6.68 2.69
N MET A 105 4.95 -5.97 3.06
CA MET A 105 4.86 -5.26 4.34
C MET A 105 4.48 -6.14 5.52
N GLN A 106 3.97 -7.35 5.28
CA GLN A 106 3.68 -8.35 6.30
C GLN A 106 4.71 -9.50 6.27
N PRO A 107 5.96 -9.30 6.71
CA PRO A 107 6.90 -10.42 6.84
C PRO A 107 6.62 -11.34 8.05
N ASP A 108 5.69 -10.98 8.94
CA ASP A 108 5.59 -11.56 10.29
C ASP A 108 4.53 -12.69 10.47
N GLU A 109 4.05 -13.32 9.40
CA GLU A 109 3.36 -14.63 9.51
C GLU A 109 4.21 -15.81 9.01
N GLY A 110 5.44 -15.54 8.56
CA GLY A 110 6.31 -16.50 7.90
C GLY A 110 7.61 -16.81 8.64
N ASP A 111 7.60 -16.98 9.96
CA ASP A 111 8.67 -17.74 10.66
C ASP A 111 8.75 -19.21 10.15
N ALA A 112 7.80 -19.63 9.29
CA ALA A 112 7.73 -20.94 8.67
C ALA A 112 8.67 -21.15 7.45
N LEU A 113 9.37 -20.13 6.93
CA LEU A 113 10.29 -20.30 5.79
C LEU A 113 11.79 -20.30 6.14
N ASP A 114 12.13 -20.21 7.43
CA ASP A 114 13.48 -20.55 7.91
C ASP A 114 13.59 -22.04 8.32
N GLU A 115 12.49 -22.81 8.25
CA GLU A 115 12.44 -24.24 8.57
C GLU A 115 12.35 -25.17 7.35
N GLU A 116 12.35 -24.68 6.10
CA GLU A 116 12.62 -25.56 4.96
C GLU A 116 14.13 -25.67 4.77
N GLY A 117 14.72 -26.49 5.63
CA GLY A 117 16.01 -27.10 5.43
C GLY A 117 16.01 -27.76 4.06
N GLY A 118 16.49 -27.02 3.07
CA GLY A 118 16.86 -27.55 1.78
C GLY A 118 17.71 -28.79 2.01
N VAL A 119 17.21 -29.91 1.50
CA VAL A 119 17.93 -31.17 1.34
C VAL A 119 19.13 -30.86 0.45
N GLY A 120 20.23 -30.44 1.09
CA GLY A 120 21.38 -29.87 0.41
C GLY A 120 22.30 -29.22 1.43
N GLY A 121 22.93 -30.05 2.26
CA GLY A 121 23.85 -29.64 3.31
C GLY A 121 24.99 -28.78 2.78
N SER A 122 24.81 -27.47 2.81
CA SER A 122 25.90 -26.50 2.81
C SER A 122 25.76 -25.69 4.09
N ARG A 123 26.74 -25.85 4.98
CA ARG A 123 26.89 -25.03 6.19
C ARG A 123 27.11 -23.58 5.74
N ILE A 124 26.03 -22.84 5.57
CA ILE A 124 26.11 -21.39 5.43
C ILE A 124 26.57 -20.88 6.79
N ASP A 125 27.80 -20.37 6.84
CA ASP A 125 28.37 -19.78 8.03
C ASP A 125 27.44 -18.66 8.55
N ARG A 126 27.38 -18.40 9.87
CA ARG A 126 26.50 -17.37 10.48
C ARG A 126 26.65 -15.99 9.83
N LYS A 127 27.79 -15.73 9.20
CA LYS A 127 28.09 -14.53 8.42
C LYS A 127 27.35 -14.50 7.06
N GLY A 128 27.21 -15.66 6.40
CA GLY A 128 26.46 -15.83 5.16
C GLY A 128 24.94 -15.65 5.34
N GLU A 129 24.36 -16.20 6.42
CA GLU A 129 22.95 -15.96 6.76
C GLU A 129 22.65 -14.48 7.02
N ARG A 130 23.54 -13.78 7.74
CA ARG A 130 23.41 -12.33 7.97
C ARG A 130 23.46 -11.54 6.66
N MET A 131 24.36 -11.87 5.74
CA MET A 131 24.46 -11.22 4.43
C MET A 131 23.20 -11.48 3.58
N LEU A 132 22.67 -12.70 3.58
CA LEU A 132 21.44 -13.05 2.88
C LEU A 132 20.23 -12.30 3.45
N ARG A 133 20.07 -12.25 4.78
CA ARG A 133 19.02 -11.47 5.44
C ARG A 133 19.13 -9.98 5.13
N GLN A 134 20.34 -9.42 5.10
CA GLN A 134 20.55 -8.01 4.76
C GLN A 134 20.18 -7.71 3.30
N ARG A 135 20.54 -8.60 2.36
CA ARG A 135 20.18 -8.49 0.94
C ARG A 135 18.67 -8.61 0.71
N ARG A 136 18.00 -9.53 1.43
CA ARG A 136 16.53 -9.65 1.41
C ARG A 136 15.85 -8.39 1.94
N ARG A 137 16.37 -7.78 3.02
CA ARG A 137 15.84 -6.52 3.58
C ARG A 137 16.06 -5.30 2.67
N SER A 138 17.15 -5.23 1.92
CA SER A 138 17.33 -4.18 0.91
C SER A 138 16.43 -4.39 -0.30
N HIS A 139 16.26 -5.64 -0.72
CA HIS A 139 15.38 -6.00 -1.83
C HIS A 139 13.92 -5.73 -1.51
N GLY A 140 13.42 -6.14 -0.33
CA GLY A 140 12.04 -5.85 0.09
C GLY A 140 11.73 -4.35 0.12
N ARG A 141 12.67 -3.52 0.60
CA ARG A 141 12.51 -2.05 0.56
C ARG A 141 12.47 -1.48 -0.86
N TYR A 142 13.29 -2.01 -1.75
CA TYR A 142 13.26 -1.63 -3.16
C TYR A 142 11.92 -2.01 -3.81
N VAL A 143 11.45 -3.23 -3.60
CA VAL A 143 10.20 -3.71 -4.20
C VAL A 143 8.98 -2.97 -3.61
N ILE A 144 8.97 -2.67 -2.31
CA ILE A 144 7.95 -1.78 -1.71
C ILE A 144 7.92 -0.43 -2.44
N GLY A 145 9.09 0.18 -2.66
CA GLY A 145 9.19 1.45 -3.38
C GLY A 145 8.62 1.36 -4.80
N LEU A 146 9.00 0.30 -5.52
CA LEU A 146 8.55 0.04 -6.88
C LEU A 146 7.03 -0.19 -6.98
N MET A 147 6.47 -1.00 -6.09
CA MET A 147 5.03 -1.29 -6.08
C MET A 147 4.21 -0.07 -5.67
N ARG A 148 4.71 0.73 -4.73
CA ARG A 148 4.12 2.03 -4.39
C ARG A 148 4.10 2.96 -5.60
N GLU A 149 5.21 3.07 -6.32
CA GLU A 149 5.30 3.90 -7.53
C GLU A 149 4.32 3.43 -8.60
N LYS A 150 4.23 2.12 -8.85
CA LYS A 150 3.29 1.53 -9.80
C LYS A 150 1.83 1.76 -9.42
N ALA A 151 1.49 1.66 -8.14
CA ALA A 151 0.15 1.97 -7.65
C ALA A 151 -0.19 3.46 -7.86
N MET A 152 0.75 4.37 -7.57
CA MET A 152 0.55 5.81 -7.81
C MET A 152 0.38 6.13 -9.30
N GLU A 153 1.29 5.63 -10.14
CA GLU A 153 1.23 5.81 -11.61
C GLU A 153 -0.09 5.27 -12.18
N GLY A 154 -0.50 4.07 -11.73
CA GLY A 154 -1.76 3.47 -12.14
C GLY A 154 -2.97 4.32 -11.74
N VAL A 155 -3.02 4.81 -10.49
CA VAL A 155 -4.10 5.69 -10.00
C VAL A 155 -4.15 7.00 -10.79
N GLU A 156 -3.00 7.59 -11.11
CA GLU A 156 -2.93 8.82 -11.90
C GLU A 156 -3.51 8.61 -13.31
N ARG A 157 -3.03 7.59 -14.02
CA ARG A 157 -3.56 7.22 -15.35
C ARG A 157 -5.05 6.89 -15.32
N ARG A 158 -5.51 6.19 -14.28
CA ARG A 158 -6.92 5.85 -14.11
C ARG A 158 -7.79 7.09 -13.87
N LYS A 159 -7.29 8.11 -13.16
CA LYS A 159 -7.98 9.40 -12.99
C LYS A 159 -8.11 10.17 -14.31
N GLU A 160 -7.13 10.09 -15.20
CA GLU A 160 -7.24 10.68 -16.54
C GLU A 160 -8.38 10.03 -17.34
N LEU A 161 -8.47 8.69 -17.31
CA LEU A 161 -9.55 7.92 -17.95
C LEU A 161 -10.93 8.13 -17.30
N SER A 162 -10.98 8.44 -15.99
CA SER A 162 -12.24 8.72 -15.27
C SER A 162 -13.01 9.89 -15.90
N ARG A 163 -12.33 10.94 -16.38
CA ARG A 163 -12.99 12.06 -17.06
C ARG A 163 -13.73 11.60 -18.33
N GLY A 164 -13.11 10.74 -19.12
CA GLY A 164 -13.71 10.19 -20.32
C GLY A 164 -14.88 9.26 -20.00
N LEU A 165 -14.74 8.41 -18.98
CA LEU A 165 -15.81 7.54 -18.50
C LEU A 165 -17.02 8.33 -17.98
N GLN A 166 -16.80 9.40 -17.24
CA GLN A 166 -17.89 10.27 -16.74
C GLN A 166 -18.60 10.99 -17.88
N ALA A 167 -17.87 11.49 -18.87
CA ALA A 167 -18.47 12.12 -20.05
C ALA A 167 -19.34 11.12 -20.84
N MET A 168 -18.83 9.91 -21.05
CA MET A 168 -19.56 8.83 -21.70
C MET A 168 -20.81 8.43 -20.90
N HIS A 169 -20.69 8.32 -19.58
CA HIS A 169 -21.79 7.98 -18.69
C HIS A 169 -22.90 9.05 -18.71
N LEU A 170 -22.53 10.34 -18.69
CA LEU A 170 -23.49 11.44 -18.84
C LEU A 170 -24.21 11.41 -20.19
N ASP A 171 -23.51 11.07 -21.27
CA ASP A 171 -24.11 10.93 -22.60
C ASP A 171 -25.16 9.80 -22.62
N VAL A 172 -24.86 8.64 -22.03
CA VAL A 172 -25.83 7.55 -21.86
C VAL A 172 -27.06 7.99 -21.05
N LEU A 173 -26.85 8.62 -19.89
CA LEU A 173 -27.95 9.11 -19.05
C LEU A 173 -28.83 10.14 -19.78
N SER A 174 -28.23 11.02 -20.59
CA SER A 174 -28.97 12.04 -21.33
C SER A 174 -29.95 11.42 -22.35
N ARG A 175 -29.56 10.32 -23.00
CA ARG A 175 -30.41 9.59 -23.95
C ARG A 175 -31.57 8.91 -23.24
N VAL A 176 -31.31 8.29 -22.09
CA VAL A 176 -32.35 7.64 -21.27
C VAL A 176 -33.41 8.66 -20.84
N VAL A 177 -33.00 9.85 -20.40
CA VAL A 177 -33.93 10.93 -20.03
C VAL A 177 -34.76 11.39 -21.23
N LEU A 178 -34.13 11.62 -22.39
CA LEU A 178 -34.82 12.04 -23.61
C LEU A 178 -35.86 11.03 -24.10
N ILE A 179 -35.60 9.72 -23.92
CA ILE A 179 -36.56 8.67 -24.26
C ILE A 179 -37.73 8.69 -23.27
N ARG A 180 -37.45 8.86 -21.99
CA ARG A 180 -38.48 8.92 -20.94
C ARG A 180 -39.41 10.12 -21.09
N GLU A 181 -38.93 11.26 -21.58
CA GLU A 181 -39.77 12.44 -21.84
C GLU A 181 -40.62 12.33 -23.11
N ARG A 182 -40.32 11.37 -24.00
CA ARG A 182 -41.06 11.12 -25.25
C ARG A 182 -42.12 10.02 -25.13
N LEU A 183 -42.15 9.30 -24.01
CA LEU A 183 -43.13 8.26 -23.67
C LEU A 183 -44.18 8.82 -22.72
#